data_AF-A0AAP2SVW1-F1
#
_entry.id   AF-A0AAP2SVW1-F1
#
_cell.length_a   1.000
_cell.length_b   1.000
_cell.length_c   1.000
_cell.angle_alpha   90.00
_cell.angle_beta   90.00
_cell.angle_gamma   90.00
#
_symmetry.space_group_name_H-M   'P 1'
#
loop_
_entity.id
_entity.type
_entity.pdbx_description
1 polymer ?
#
loop_
_entity_poly.entity_id
_entity_poly.type
_entity_poly.pdbx_seq_one_letter_code
_entity_poly.pdbx_strand_id
1 'polypeptide(L)'
;MKKLTLLIVASVGVIGLLGLYSMANSSVANAVSTANSKLSQTINPGTLTTVITDTPGLTPVNPPTFAMSAVTVKGTAQLSTGTFGNNTDRIYVLNTGAADNGWTLTLNATTPGTGVWGAAGGRQYKYNGTAAQGRLTVDPSAGTVTPESGSSTTLTGITKGSSASFSGSTPITLMSASAGADKIWEGYITGIGLKQDIPAGQLSGTYILPMTQTVTAI
;
A
#
# COMPACT_ATOMS: atom_id res chain seq x y z
N MET A 1 -41.79 -64.64 -10.49
CA MET A 1 -40.33 -64.53 -10.68
C MET A 1 -40.06 -63.45 -11.73
N LYS A 2 -39.23 -62.44 -11.40
CA LYS A 2 -38.34 -61.60 -12.26
C LYS A 2 -38.78 -61.36 -13.73
N LYS A 3 -38.76 -60.17 -14.34
CA LYS A 3 -38.03 -58.91 -14.13
C LYS A 3 -38.52 -57.88 -15.18
N LEU A 4 -38.51 -56.61 -14.78
CA LEU A 4 -38.29 -55.35 -15.52
C LEU A 4 -38.18 -55.41 -17.07
N THR A 5 -39.10 -54.73 -17.75
CA THR A 5 -39.03 -54.41 -19.19
C THR A 5 -38.27 -53.09 -19.38
N LEU A 6 -37.12 -53.14 -20.02
CA LEU A 6 -36.31 -51.97 -20.42
C LEU A 6 -36.77 -51.52 -21.82
N LEU A 7 -37.31 -50.30 -21.94
CA LEU A 7 -37.53 -49.65 -23.23
C LEU A 7 -36.21 -49.01 -23.69
N ILE A 8 -35.62 -49.50 -24.79
CA ILE A 8 -34.65 -48.74 -25.59
C ILE A 8 -35.27 -48.62 -26.98
N VAL A 9 -35.66 -47.40 -27.34
CA VAL A 9 -36.07 -47.05 -28.71
C VAL A 9 -34.82 -47.04 -29.57
N ALA A 10 -34.83 -47.84 -30.64
CA ALA A 10 -33.80 -47.88 -31.66
C ALA A 10 -33.94 -46.69 -32.61
N SER A 11 -32.81 -46.08 -32.97
CA SER A 11 -32.67 -45.38 -34.25
C SER A 11 -31.46 -45.95 -35.00
N VAL A 12 -31.77 -47.01 -35.74
CA VAL A 12 -31.12 -47.53 -36.97
C VAL A 12 -29.60 -47.35 -37.09
N GLY A 13 -28.85 -48.33 -36.60
CA GLY A 13 -27.53 -48.68 -37.13
C GLY A 13 -27.70 -49.87 -38.07
N VAL A 14 -27.60 -49.65 -39.39
CA VAL A 14 -27.52 -50.72 -40.39
C VAL A 14 -26.06 -50.81 -40.83
N ILE A 15 -25.42 -51.94 -40.51
CA ILE A 15 -24.19 -52.39 -41.17
C ILE A 15 -24.54 -53.67 -41.93
N GLY A 16 -24.36 -53.64 -43.24
CA GLY A 16 -24.43 -54.78 -44.16
C GLY A 16 -23.99 -54.31 -45.55
N LEU A 17 -22.68 -54.19 -45.82
CA LEU A 17 -21.79 -55.17 -46.44
C LEU A 17 -21.91 -55.28 -47.98
N LEU A 18 -20.86 -54.79 -48.66
CA LEU A 18 -20.28 -55.18 -49.97
C LEU A 18 -20.94 -54.77 -51.30
N GLY A 19 -20.09 -54.26 -52.21
CA GLY A 19 -20.33 -54.16 -53.65
C GLY A 19 -19.77 -52.86 -54.25
N LEU A 20 -18.44 -52.69 -54.28
CA LEU A 20 -17.62 -52.77 -55.51
C LEU A 20 -18.02 -51.81 -56.65
N TYR A 21 -17.00 -51.13 -57.18
CA TYR A 21 -16.98 -50.28 -58.39
C TYR A 21 -17.59 -48.89 -58.26
N SER A 22 -16.75 -47.89 -57.97
CA SER A 22 -16.44 -46.81 -58.93
C SER A 22 -15.55 -45.75 -58.26
N MET A 23 -14.30 -45.65 -58.71
CA MET A 23 -13.82 -44.54 -59.55
C MET A 23 -13.20 -43.40 -58.72
N ALA A 24 -11.87 -43.43 -58.67
CA ALA A 24 -10.98 -42.29 -58.77
C ALA A 24 -11.62 -40.90 -58.60
N ASN A 25 -11.67 -40.42 -57.37
CA ASN A 25 -11.14 -39.12 -56.99
C ASN A 25 -11.04 -39.11 -55.47
N SER A 26 -9.80 -39.07 -54.98
CA SER A 26 -9.47 -39.01 -53.57
C SER A 26 -9.88 -37.64 -53.00
N SER A 27 -11.17 -37.36 -52.87
CA SER A 27 -11.63 -36.43 -51.85
C SER A 27 -11.59 -37.20 -50.54
N VAL A 28 -10.39 -37.25 -49.94
CA VAL A 28 -10.26 -37.49 -48.50
C VAL A 28 -11.14 -36.43 -47.83
N ALA A 29 -12.38 -36.81 -47.52
CA ALA A 29 -13.27 -36.00 -46.72
C ALA A 29 -12.66 -35.97 -45.32
N ASN A 30 -11.80 -34.98 -45.08
CA ASN A 30 -11.29 -34.68 -43.75
C ASN A 30 -12.49 -34.24 -42.91
N ALA A 31 -13.08 -35.18 -42.17
CA ALA A 31 -14.13 -34.88 -41.22
C ALA A 31 -13.50 -34.12 -40.05
N VAL A 32 -13.58 -32.78 -40.08
CA VAL A 32 -13.16 -31.94 -38.96
C VAL A 32 -14.32 -31.88 -37.98
N SER A 33 -14.15 -32.48 -36.79
CA SER A 33 -15.06 -32.30 -35.66
C SER A 33 -14.47 -31.27 -34.70
N THR A 34 -15.20 -30.20 -34.43
CA THR A 34 -14.82 -29.21 -33.40
C THR A 34 -15.59 -29.49 -32.11
N ALA A 35 -14.88 -29.41 -30.98
CA ALA A 35 -15.47 -29.45 -29.65
C ALA A 35 -15.07 -28.17 -28.91
N ASN A 36 -16.05 -27.46 -28.37
CA ASN A 36 -15.82 -26.23 -27.62
C ASN A 36 -15.66 -26.55 -26.13
N SER A 37 -14.75 -25.86 -25.45
CA SER A 37 -14.59 -25.90 -24.00
C SER A 37 -14.65 -24.47 -23.42
N LYS A 38 -14.81 -24.36 -22.09
CA LYS A 38 -14.72 -23.10 -21.36
C LYS A 38 -13.64 -23.21 -20.30
N LEU A 39 -12.78 -22.20 -20.22
CA LEU A 39 -11.85 -22.01 -19.12
C LEU A 39 -12.46 -21.01 -18.14
N SER A 40 -12.31 -21.25 -16.84
CA SER A 40 -12.72 -20.34 -15.78
C SER A 40 -11.50 -19.93 -14.97
N GLN A 41 -11.39 -18.63 -14.68
CA GLN A 41 -10.36 -18.06 -13.83
C GLN A 41 -11.02 -17.13 -12.82
N THR A 42 -10.64 -17.25 -11.56
CA THR A 42 -11.03 -16.33 -10.48
C THR A 42 -9.79 -15.57 -10.04
N ILE A 43 -9.88 -14.24 -9.96
CA ILE A 43 -8.84 -13.36 -9.42
C ILE A 43 -9.42 -12.67 -8.19
N ASN A 44 -8.80 -12.89 -7.03
CA ASN A 44 -9.21 -12.28 -5.78
C ASN A 44 -8.43 -10.97 -5.55
N PRO A 45 -9.00 -10.00 -4.80
CA PRO A 45 -8.25 -8.83 -4.37
C PRO A 45 -7.08 -9.25 -3.47
N GLY A 46 -6.02 -8.45 -3.47
CA GLY A 46 -4.90 -8.63 -2.56
C GLY A 46 -5.11 -7.90 -1.24
N THR A 47 -4.07 -7.28 -0.70
CA THR A 47 -4.09 -6.54 0.56
C THR A 47 -3.85 -5.04 0.35
N LEU A 48 -4.25 -4.26 1.35
CA LEU A 48 -3.81 -2.88 1.53
C LEU A 48 -2.56 -2.87 2.41
N THR A 49 -1.46 -2.33 1.90
CA THR A 49 -0.15 -2.40 2.56
C THR A 49 0.56 -1.05 2.53
N THR A 50 1.34 -0.75 3.56
CA THR A 50 2.29 0.37 3.59
C THR A 50 3.65 -0.07 4.09
N VAL A 51 4.71 0.52 3.54
CA VAL A 51 6.10 0.26 3.92
C VAL A 51 6.97 1.48 3.64
N ILE A 52 8.14 1.55 4.26
CA ILE A 52 9.19 2.50 3.89
C ILE A 52 10.20 1.75 3.01
N THR A 53 10.37 2.19 1.75
CA THR A 53 11.21 1.47 0.78
C THR A 53 11.88 2.41 -0.23
N ASP A 54 13.03 2.04 -0.75
CA ASP A 54 13.69 2.67 -1.91
C ASP A 54 13.27 2.05 -3.25
N THR A 55 12.65 0.87 -3.20
CA THR A 55 12.40 0.00 -4.36
C THR A 55 10.92 -0.30 -4.54
N PRO A 56 10.43 -0.38 -5.78
CA PRO A 56 9.07 -0.84 -6.05
C PRO A 56 8.86 -2.26 -5.52
N GLY A 57 7.63 -2.62 -5.14
CA GLY A 57 7.32 -3.98 -4.70
C GLY A 57 7.54 -4.28 -3.21
N LEU A 58 7.53 -3.24 -2.37
CA LEU A 58 7.37 -3.31 -0.91
C LEU A 58 8.49 -3.95 -0.08
N THR A 59 9.74 -4.03 -0.55
CA THR A 59 10.83 -4.51 0.31
C THR A 59 11.19 -3.44 1.35
N PRO A 60 11.01 -3.67 2.67
CA PRO A 60 11.27 -2.62 3.65
C PRO A 60 12.76 -2.26 3.74
N VAL A 61 13.06 -0.96 3.80
CA VAL A 61 14.35 -0.49 4.30
C VAL A 61 14.39 -0.78 5.80
N ASN A 62 15.49 -1.35 6.30
CA ASN A 62 15.59 -1.78 7.69
C ASN A 62 16.87 -1.29 8.39
N PRO A 63 16.77 -0.56 9.52
CA PRO A 63 15.64 0.28 9.97
C PRO A 63 15.70 1.67 9.30
N PRO A 64 14.56 2.24 8.85
CA PRO A 64 14.57 3.55 8.23
C PRO A 64 14.75 4.64 9.29
N THR A 65 15.64 5.59 9.04
CA THR A 65 15.91 6.71 9.96
C THR A 65 15.79 8.04 9.23
N PHE A 66 14.96 8.94 9.76
CA PHE A 66 14.79 10.29 9.24
C PHE A 66 15.45 11.27 10.19
N ALA A 67 16.57 11.86 9.75
CA ALA A 67 17.33 12.79 10.58
C ALA A 67 16.65 14.15 10.66
N MET A 68 16.69 14.72 11.87
CA MET A 68 16.43 16.14 12.10
C MET A 68 17.76 16.90 12.06
N SER A 69 17.72 18.19 11.70
CA SER A 69 18.90 19.04 11.66
C SER A 69 19.54 19.17 13.04
N ALA A 70 20.86 19.04 13.13
CA ALA A 70 21.58 19.19 14.39
C ALA A 70 21.46 20.61 14.94
N VAL A 71 21.36 20.74 16.26
CA VAL A 71 21.37 22.02 16.97
C VAL A 71 22.45 22.01 18.05
N THR A 72 23.05 23.18 18.31
CA THR A 72 23.99 23.36 19.43
C THR A 72 23.22 23.65 20.70
N VAL A 73 23.61 23.06 21.83
CA VAL A 73 23.00 23.29 23.16
C VAL A 73 22.85 24.79 23.46
N LYS A 74 21.66 25.20 23.89
CA LYS A 74 21.37 26.57 24.36
C LYS A 74 20.48 26.57 25.60
N GLY A 75 20.58 27.64 26.38
CA GLY A 75 19.66 27.96 27.47
C GLY A 75 18.32 28.53 27.02
N THR A 76 18.08 28.61 25.71
CA THR A 76 16.83 29.07 25.09
C THR A 76 16.24 28.00 24.20
N ALA A 77 14.94 28.05 23.93
CA ALA A 77 14.26 27.12 23.03
C ALA A 77 14.83 27.21 21.60
N GLN A 78 14.81 26.10 20.89
CA GLN A 78 15.39 25.98 19.56
C GLN A 78 14.40 25.32 18.61
N LEU A 79 14.66 25.47 17.31
CA LEU A 79 13.90 24.81 16.26
C LEU A 79 14.83 23.89 15.48
N SER A 80 14.40 22.66 15.27
CA SER A 80 15.06 21.74 14.33
C SER A 80 14.09 21.34 13.23
N THR A 81 14.60 21.22 12.01
CA THR A 81 13.84 20.84 10.83
C THR A 81 14.36 19.54 10.23
N GLY A 82 13.48 18.76 9.64
CA GLY A 82 13.83 17.53 8.93
C GLY A 82 12.84 17.22 7.83
N THR A 83 13.04 16.09 7.16
CA THR A 83 12.15 15.61 6.10
C THR A 83 11.81 14.15 6.37
N PHE A 84 10.52 13.85 6.38
CA PHE A 84 10.00 12.49 6.44
C PHE A 84 9.69 12.01 5.02
N GLY A 85 10.24 10.87 4.65
CA GLY A 85 10.17 10.35 3.28
C GLY A 85 11.17 11.02 2.33
N ASN A 86 12.00 10.24 1.67
CA ASN A 86 12.93 10.69 0.62
C ASN A 86 12.99 9.64 -0.50
N ASN A 87 13.85 9.82 -1.51
CA ASN A 87 13.92 8.89 -2.66
C ASN A 87 14.47 7.50 -2.33
N THR A 88 15.23 7.36 -1.24
CA THR A 88 15.75 6.09 -0.70
C THR A 88 14.92 5.55 0.49
N ASP A 89 13.98 6.33 1.01
CA ASP A 89 13.09 5.95 2.11
C ASP A 89 11.69 6.47 1.81
N ARG A 90 11.06 5.95 0.75
CA ARG A 90 9.75 6.43 0.27
C ARG A 90 8.64 5.86 1.15
N ILE A 91 7.64 6.66 1.47
CA ILE A 91 6.48 6.19 2.25
C ILE A 91 5.46 5.62 1.27
N TYR A 92 5.50 4.31 1.08
CA TYR A 92 4.79 3.61 0.02
C TYR A 92 3.42 3.11 0.48
N VAL A 93 2.45 3.11 -0.44
CA VAL A 93 1.14 2.44 -0.26
C VAL A 93 0.83 1.61 -1.51
N LEU A 94 0.39 0.37 -1.27
CA LEU A 94 -0.13 -0.53 -2.29
C LEU A 94 -1.55 -0.95 -1.90
N ASN A 95 -2.52 -0.64 -2.74
CA ASN A 95 -3.88 -1.15 -2.69
C ASN A 95 -4.10 -2.06 -3.90
N THR A 96 -4.43 -3.33 -3.66
CA THR A 96 -4.68 -4.33 -4.72
C THR A 96 -6.16 -4.73 -4.77
N GLY A 97 -7.05 -3.73 -4.68
CA GLY A 97 -8.51 -3.91 -4.68
C GLY A 97 -9.11 -4.27 -3.32
N ALA A 98 -8.37 -4.07 -2.22
CA ALA A 98 -8.84 -4.35 -0.87
C ALA A 98 -9.59 -3.18 -0.22
N ALA A 99 -9.37 -1.95 -0.72
CA ALA A 99 -9.84 -0.70 -0.11
C ALA A 99 -10.56 0.20 -1.13
N ASP A 100 -11.59 -0.33 -1.78
CA ASP A 100 -12.28 0.34 -2.89
C ASP A 100 -13.11 1.56 -2.47
N ASN A 101 -13.50 1.65 -1.20
CA ASN A 101 -14.20 2.82 -0.66
C ASN A 101 -13.23 3.95 -0.26
N GLY A 102 -11.92 3.69 -0.35
CA GLY A 102 -10.86 4.61 0.04
C GLY A 102 -10.00 4.05 1.17
N TRP A 103 -8.93 4.78 1.48
CA TRP A 103 -8.00 4.45 2.55
C TRP A 103 -7.33 5.71 3.09
N THR A 104 -6.80 5.63 4.31
CA THR A 104 -6.01 6.71 4.92
C THR A 104 -4.67 6.19 5.39
N LEU A 105 -3.59 6.88 5.01
CA LEU A 105 -2.24 6.69 5.56
C LEU A 105 -1.99 7.74 6.64
N THR A 106 -1.63 7.28 7.83
CA THR A 106 -1.39 8.15 9.00
C THR A 106 -0.03 7.88 9.63
N LEU A 107 0.47 8.84 10.40
CA LEU A 107 1.72 8.78 11.17
C LEU A 107 1.46 9.14 12.62
N ASN A 108 2.07 8.39 13.54
CA ASN A 108 2.04 8.70 14.97
C ASN A 108 3.35 8.26 15.65
N ALA A 109 3.56 8.68 16.90
CA ALA A 109 4.56 8.03 17.75
C ALA A 109 4.16 6.57 17.97
N THR A 110 5.13 5.65 18.02
CA THR A 110 4.88 4.22 18.27
C THR A 110 4.18 3.98 19.61
N THR A 111 4.37 4.87 20.57
CA THR A 111 3.59 4.92 21.81
C THR A 111 2.79 6.23 21.84
N PRO A 112 1.57 6.27 21.28
CA PRO A 112 0.77 7.49 21.19
C PRO A 112 0.50 8.11 22.56
N GLY A 113 0.62 9.43 22.65
CA GLY A 113 0.32 10.21 23.86
C GLY A 113 1.46 10.26 24.88
N THR A 114 2.19 9.16 25.10
CA THR A 114 3.23 9.04 26.14
C THR A 114 4.65 8.86 25.61
N GLY A 115 4.83 8.59 24.32
CA GLY A 115 6.14 8.56 23.67
C GLY A 115 6.90 9.88 23.85
N VAL A 116 8.22 9.82 23.82
CA VAL A 116 9.10 10.99 24.00
C VAL A 116 10.30 10.89 23.07
N TRP A 117 10.88 12.04 22.75
CA TRP A 117 12.25 12.09 22.25
C TRP A 117 13.17 11.66 23.39
N GLY A 118 13.79 10.49 23.28
CA GLY A 118 14.62 9.91 24.34
C GLY A 118 16.09 9.82 23.95
N ALA A 119 16.98 10.13 24.88
CA ALA A 119 18.43 9.96 24.75
C ALA A 119 19.01 9.15 25.93
N ALA A 120 20.24 8.67 25.79
CA ALA A 120 20.95 7.94 26.84
C ALA A 120 20.96 8.70 28.18
N GLY A 121 20.94 7.98 29.31
CA GLY A 121 20.94 8.60 30.64
C GLY A 121 19.60 9.22 31.06
N GLY A 122 18.47 8.77 30.49
CA GLY A 122 17.11 9.17 30.89
C GLY A 122 16.69 10.58 30.46
N ARG A 123 17.44 11.21 29.57
CA ARG A 123 17.14 12.54 29.04
C ARG A 123 16.01 12.44 28.04
N GLN A 124 15.00 13.30 28.18
CA GLN A 124 13.84 13.26 27.32
C GLN A 124 13.11 14.59 27.22
N TYR A 125 12.41 14.78 26.11
CA TYR A 125 11.44 15.86 25.94
C TYR A 125 10.25 15.44 25.07
N LYS A 126 9.17 16.21 25.10
CA LYS A 126 7.91 15.82 24.45
C LYS A 126 7.96 16.02 22.93
N TYR A 127 7.24 15.17 22.22
CA TYR A 127 6.87 15.42 20.82
C TYR A 127 5.48 16.07 20.70
N ASN A 128 4.66 16.01 21.75
CA ASN A 128 3.25 16.39 21.73
C ASN A 128 2.88 17.45 22.79
N GLY A 129 3.86 18.24 23.24
CA GLY A 129 3.66 19.31 24.21
C GLY A 129 3.42 20.68 23.57
N THR A 130 3.64 21.73 24.36
CA THR A 130 3.75 23.10 23.85
C THR A 130 5.14 23.36 23.25
N ALA A 131 5.34 24.50 22.59
CA ALA A 131 6.66 24.88 22.08
C ALA A 131 7.76 24.87 23.17
N ALA A 132 7.42 25.18 24.42
CA ALA A 132 8.36 25.16 25.55
C ALA A 132 8.63 23.75 26.11
N GLN A 133 7.73 22.79 25.89
CA GLN A 133 7.84 21.41 26.38
C GLN A 133 8.37 20.44 25.32
N GLY A 134 8.34 20.87 24.06
CA GLY A 134 8.68 20.10 22.89
C GLY A 134 7.43 19.74 22.10
N ARG A 135 7.47 20.02 20.80
CA ARG A 135 6.34 19.82 19.89
C ARG A 135 6.83 19.51 18.49
N LEU A 136 6.38 18.39 17.95
CA LEU A 136 6.60 17.95 16.58
C LEU A 136 5.43 18.40 15.73
N THR A 137 5.72 19.20 14.71
CA THR A 137 4.84 19.50 13.59
C THR A 137 5.23 18.65 12.40
N VAL A 138 4.26 18.00 11.77
CA VAL A 138 4.40 17.28 10.50
C VAL A 138 3.61 18.06 9.46
N ASP A 139 4.22 18.30 8.30
CA ASP A 139 3.61 19.01 7.17
C ASP A 139 3.53 18.13 5.92
N PRO A 140 2.48 17.30 5.80
CA PRO A 140 2.24 16.50 4.60
C PRO A 140 1.88 17.35 3.39
N SER A 141 1.41 18.59 3.58
CA SER A 141 1.03 19.46 2.46
C SER A 141 2.23 19.89 1.62
N ALA A 142 3.42 19.94 2.22
CA ALA A 142 4.70 20.15 1.54
C ALA A 142 5.18 18.93 0.74
N GLY A 143 4.63 17.74 1.01
CA GLY A 143 5.05 16.49 0.37
C GLY A 143 4.62 16.38 -1.09
N THR A 144 5.26 15.45 -1.79
CA THR A 144 4.97 15.10 -3.19
C THR A 144 4.46 13.66 -3.24
N VAL A 145 3.28 13.46 -3.82
CA VAL A 145 2.74 12.12 -4.11
C VAL A 145 3.15 11.75 -5.53
N THR A 146 3.68 10.54 -5.70
CA THR A 146 4.14 10.04 -7.00
C THR A 146 3.59 8.64 -7.20
N PRO A 147 2.84 8.39 -8.29
CA PRO A 147 2.49 7.04 -8.71
C PRO A 147 3.75 6.24 -9.02
N GLU A 148 3.75 4.93 -8.75
CA GLU A 148 4.91 4.11 -9.07
C GLU A 148 5.13 4.02 -10.59
N SER A 149 6.40 3.97 -10.99
CA SER A 149 6.79 3.83 -12.39
C SER A 149 6.27 2.52 -12.99
N GLY A 150 5.62 2.61 -14.15
CA GLY A 150 5.01 1.43 -14.80
C GLY A 150 3.64 1.02 -14.25
N SER A 151 3.16 1.67 -13.18
CA SER A 151 1.78 1.54 -12.73
C SER A 151 0.82 2.32 -13.64
N SER A 152 -0.41 1.83 -13.83
CA SER A 152 -1.47 2.54 -14.55
C SER A 152 -2.23 3.55 -13.68
N THR A 153 -1.76 3.80 -12.46
CA THR A 153 -2.48 4.56 -11.44
C THR A 153 -2.34 6.06 -11.61
N THR A 154 -3.41 6.76 -11.27
CA THR A 154 -3.53 8.21 -11.31
C THR A 154 -3.52 8.80 -9.90
N LEU A 155 -3.47 10.13 -9.82
CA LEU A 155 -3.65 10.88 -8.57
C LEU A 155 -5.10 11.29 -8.33
N THR A 156 -6.04 10.85 -9.18
CA THR A 156 -7.46 11.14 -9.02
C THR A 156 -7.94 10.59 -7.67
N GLY A 157 -8.62 11.43 -6.89
CA GLY A 157 -9.13 11.01 -5.59
C GLY A 157 -8.08 10.83 -4.50
N ILE A 158 -6.79 11.12 -4.77
CA ILE A 158 -5.70 11.13 -3.79
C ILE A 158 -5.52 12.55 -3.22
N THR A 159 -5.50 12.68 -1.90
CA THR A 159 -5.33 13.97 -1.21
C THR A 159 -4.26 13.88 -0.12
N LYS A 160 -3.39 14.90 -0.04
CA LYS A 160 -2.39 15.04 1.03
C LYS A 160 -3.03 15.56 2.32
N GLY A 161 -2.46 15.18 3.46
CA GLY A 161 -2.80 15.80 4.73
C GLY A 161 -2.37 17.27 4.82
N SER A 162 -2.79 17.93 5.89
CA SER A 162 -2.41 19.32 6.21
C SER A 162 -1.38 19.37 7.33
N SER A 163 -0.66 20.49 7.43
CA SER A 163 0.27 20.74 8.53
C SER A 163 -0.43 20.68 9.88
N ALA A 164 0.07 19.83 10.78
CA ALA A 164 -0.47 19.64 12.11
C ALA A 164 0.64 19.36 13.11
N SER A 165 0.42 19.79 14.36
CA SER A 165 1.30 19.42 15.48
C SER A 165 0.65 18.33 16.31
N PHE A 166 1.46 17.41 16.81
CA PHE A 166 0.97 16.46 17.80
C PHE A 166 0.62 17.20 19.10
N SER A 167 -0.55 16.86 19.65
CA SER A 167 -1.06 17.42 20.92
C SER A 167 -1.59 16.33 21.87
N GLY A 168 -1.50 15.06 21.47
CA GLY A 168 -2.06 13.93 22.21
C GLY A 168 -1.81 12.61 21.48
N SER A 169 -2.81 11.74 21.44
CA SER A 169 -2.75 10.43 20.79
C SER A 169 -3.23 10.43 19.32
N THR A 170 -3.82 11.53 18.85
CA THR A 170 -4.36 11.61 17.48
C THR A 170 -3.23 11.53 16.45
N PRO A 171 -3.31 10.59 15.48
CA PRO A 171 -2.32 10.50 14.42
C PRO A 171 -2.49 11.65 13.41
N ILE A 172 -1.43 11.95 12.67
CA ILE A 172 -1.47 12.92 11.56
C ILE A 172 -1.67 12.16 10.25
N THR A 173 -2.69 12.53 9.49
CA THR A 173 -2.90 12.01 8.13
C THR A 173 -1.79 12.49 7.21
N LEU A 174 -1.10 11.58 6.54
CA LEU A 174 -0.09 11.90 5.54
C LEU A 174 -0.73 12.07 4.16
N MET A 175 -1.53 11.10 3.75
CA MET A 175 -2.34 11.13 2.54
C MET A 175 -3.53 10.18 2.65
N SER A 176 -4.51 10.35 1.77
CA SER A 176 -5.73 9.57 1.72
C SER A 176 -6.18 9.34 0.28
N ALA A 177 -6.95 8.27 0.08
CA ALA A 177 -7.69 8.00 -1.13
C ALA A 177 -9.19 8.00 -0.81
N SER A 178 -9.97 8.67 -1.66
CA SER A 178 -11.43 8.61 -1.67
C SER A 178 -11.94 7.40 -2.46
N ALA A 179 -13.25 7.13 -2.39
CA ALA A 179 -13.91 6.12 -3.23
C ALA A 179 -13.76 6.36 -4.74
N GLY A 180 -13.44 7.59 -5.17
CA GLY A 180 -13.18 7.94 -6.56
C GLY A 180 -11.74 7.67 -7.03
N ALA A 181 -10.85 7.20 -6.14
CA ALA A 181 -9.49 6.80 -6.52
C ALA A 181 -9.47 5.44 -7.23
N ASP A 182 -8.35 5.13 -7.89
CA ASP A 182 -8.13 3.85 -8.54
C ASP A 182 -8.22 2.69 -7.54
N LYS A 183 -8.92 1.62 -7.93
CA LYS A 183 -9.18 0.44 -7.06
C LYS A 183 -7.91 -0.38 -6.83
N ILE A 184 -7.05 -0.41 -7.84
CA ILE A 184 -5.66 -0.82 -7.69
C ILE A 184 -4.88 0.48 -7.68
N TRP A 185 -4.17 0.78 -6.60
CA TRP A 185 -3.36 1.98 -6.46
C TRP A 185 -1.97 1.65 -5.94
N GLU A 186 -0.94 2.23 -6.55
CA GLU A 186 0.44 1.99 -6.19
C GLU A 186 1.26 3.27 -6.34
N GLY A 187 1.94 3.65 -5.27
CA GLY A 187 2.76 4.85 -5.26
C GLY A 187 3.21 5.22 -3.85
N TYR A 188 3.76 6.42 -3.74
CA TYR A 188 4.39 6.88 -2.51
C TYR A 188 4.26 8.38 -2.29
N ILE A 189 4.49 8.79 -1.05
CA ILE A 189 4.69 10.20 -0.67
C ILE A 189 6.11 10.41 -0.12
N THR A 190 6.75 11.49 -0.55
CA THR A 190 8.07 11.93 -0.06
C THR A 190 8.07 13.42 0.25
N GLY A 191 9.12 13.92 0.90
CA GLY A 191 9.30 15.36 1.11
C GLY A 191 8.38 15.97 2.16
N ILE A 192 7.85 15.16 3.09
CA ILE A 192 6.97 15.66 4.16
C ILE A 192 7.83 16.48 5.14
N GLY A 193 7.48 17.74 5.35
CA GLY A 193 8.23 18.62 6.24
C GLY A 193 8.08 18.22 7.71
N LEU A 194 9.17 18.22 8.46
CA LEU A 194 9.18 18.05 9.91
C LEU A 194 9.74 19.30 10.59
N LYS A 195 9.11 19.68 11.71
CA LYS A 195 9.59 20.78 12.55
C LYS A 195 9.43 20.41 14.01
N GLN A 196 10.52 20.37 14.75
CA GLN A 196 10.55 20.07 16.18
C GLN A 196 10.93 21.33 16.97
N ASP A 197 10.02 21.78 17.82
CA ASP A 197 10.33 22.72 18.89
C ASP A 197 11.15 21.96 19.96
N ILE A 198 12.37 22.41 20.24
CA ILE A 198 13.27 21.81 21.25
C ILE A 198 13.25 22.72 22.48
N PRO A 199 12.93 22.21 23.68
CA PRO A 199 12.96 23.01 24.90
C PRO A 199 14.33 23.61 25.21
N ALA A 200 14.34 24.67 26.00
CA ALA A 200 15.59 25.21 26.54
C ALA A 200 16.33 24.16 27.41
N GLY A 201 17.66 24.22 27.40
CA GLY A 201 18.49 23.44 28.33
C GLY A 201 18.61 21.95 28.02
N GLN A 202 18.17 21.49 26.84
CA GLN A 202 18.42 20.11 26.42
C GLN A 202 19.93 19.86 26.30
N LEU A 203 20.42 18.86 27.04
CA LEU A 203 21.82 18.46 26.99
C LEU A 203 22.14 17.76 25.66
N SER A 204 23.40 17.82 25.25
CA SER A 204 23.87 17.22 24.00
C SER A 204 23.64 15.71 23.96
N GLY A 205 23.18 15.21 22.82
CA GLY A 205 22.97 13.78 22.61
C GLY A 205 22.09 13.52 21.41
N THR A 206 22.03 12.25 21.00
CA THR A 206 21.09 11.79 19.98
C THR A 206 19.78 11.42 20.65
N TYR A 207 18.74 12.22 20.40
CA TYR A 207 17.39 11.93 20.84
C TYR A 207 16.66 11.19 19.72
N ILE A 208 15.98 10.10 20.07
CA ILE A 208 15.23 9.26 19.12
C ILE A 208 13.77 9.24 19.55
N LEU A 209 12.87 9.39 18.58
CA LEU A 209 11.44 9.20 18.75
C LEU A 209 10.98 8.10 17.78
N PRO A 210 10.58 6.92 18.29
CA PRO A 210 9.98 5.88 17.47
C PRO A 210 8.63 6.34 16.89
N MET A 211 8.47 6.16 15.57
CA MET A 211 7.27 6.53 14.84
C MET A 211 6.71 5.32 14.09
N THR A 212 5.39 5.30 13.90
CA THR A 212 4.68 4.24 13.21
C THR A 212 3.73 4.85 12.19
N GLN A 213 3.79 4.34 10.97
CA GLN A 213 2.82 4.63 9.92
C GLN A 213 1.76 3.53 9.87
N THR A 214 0.52 3.92 9.56
CA THR A 214 -0.60 2.98 9.47
C THR A 214 -1.47 3.36 8.30
N VAL A 215 -1.72 2.39 7.41
CA VAL A 215 -2.71 2.51 6.35
C VAL A 215 -3.97 1.75 6.76
N THR A 216 -5.14 2.36 6.60
CA THR A 216 -6.43 1.79 7.00
C THR A 216 -7.46 1.99 5.89
N ALA A 217 -8.22 0.96 5.56
CA ALA A 217 -9.35 1.06 4.64
C ALA A 217 -10.51 1.83 5.27
N ILE A 218 -11.34 2.49 4.45
CA ILE A 218 -12.51 3.28 4.85
C ILE A 218 -13.79 2.46 4.63
#